data_AF-A0A401H195-F1
#
_entry.id   AF-A0A401H195-F1
#
_cell.length_a   1.000
_cell.length_b   1.000
_cell.length_c   1.000
_cell.angle_alpha   90.00
_cell.angle_beta   90.00
_cell.angle_gamma   90.00
#
_symmetry.space_group_name_H-M   'P 1'
#
loop_
_entity.id
_entity.type
_entity.pdbx_description
1 polymer ?
#
loop_
_entity_poly.entity_id
_entity_poly.type
_entity_poly.pdbx_seq_one_letter_code
_entity_poly.pdbx_strand_id
1 'polypeptide(L)'
;MDESHHHVSQKELGFRKPEIFNGSDRSKLREFINQCKDYMAGNSHVYQENNQKIAFALSHMQGGTAGSWAQSFIKTKLIDDNFLSYGSWTEFIRDVNKAFGNENIEETARTLLHNIKQGTRTVDDYIAEFRSLVPKAKLEDAGNIEYFKWGLNDPLRQRIYGMESMPKTLDKWYEYTLQFDNQWRSAQIFKRGATTTTRGKG
;
A
#
# COMPACT_ATOMS: atom_id res chain seq x y z
N MET A 1 -25.91 -49.60 2.48
CA MET A 1 -25.84 -48.37 1.67
C MET A 1 -24.58 -47.67 2.12
N ASP A 2 -23.53 -47.78 1.31
CA ASP A 2 -22.20 -47.24 1.60
C ASP A 2 -22.11 -45.88 0.93
N GLU A 3 -22.36 -44.81 1.69
CA GLU A 3 -22.12 -43.45 1.24
C GLU A 3 -20.63 -43.16 1.35
N SER A 4 -19.92 -43.47 0.27
CA SER A 4 -18.54 -43.08 0.06
C SER A 4 -18.49 -41.55 -0.04
N HIS A 5 -18.21 -40.88 1.08
CA HIS A 5 -17.83 -39.47 1.10
C HIS A 5 -16.54 -39.28 0.30
N HIS A 6 -16.67 -39.04 -1.01
CA HIS A 6 -15.58 -38.54 -1.83
C HIS A 6 -15.14 -37.17 -1.30
N HIS A 7 -14.06 -37.15 -0.54
CA HIS A 7 -13.32 -35.93 -0.24
C HIS A 7 -12.69 -35.45 -1.56
N VAL A 8 -13.44 -34.66 -2.35
CA VAL A 8 -12.92 -34.07 -3.58
C VAL A 8 -11.74 -33.18 -3.20
N SER A 9 -10.52 -33.63 -3.52
CA SER A 9 -9.32 -32.82 -3.41
C SER A 9 -9.51 -31.60 -4.31
N GLN A 10 -9.73 -30.45 -3.70
CA GLN A 10 -9.93 -29.21 -4.44
C GLN A 10 -8.58 -28.77 -5.01
N LYS A 11 -8.46 -28.85 -6.33
CA LYS A 11 -7.22 -28.53 -7.04
C LYS A 11 -7.04 -27.02 -7.15
N GLU A 12 -5.80 -26.58 -6.99
CA GLU A 12 -5.40 -25.20 -7.26
C GLU A 12 -5.54 -24.86 -8.76
N LEU A 13 -6.00 -23.64 -9.03
CA LEU A 13 -5.91 -22.98 -10.32
C LEU A 13 -4.44 -22.59 -10.60
N GLY A 14 -4.05 -22.63 -11.87
CA GLY A 14 -2.68 -22.44 -12.36
C GLY A 14 -2.16 -21.00 -12.30
N PHE A 15 -2.37 -20.29 -11.20
CA PHE A 15 -1.77 -18.98 -10.96
C PHE A 15 -0.27 -19.10 -10.72
N ARG A 16 0.46 -18.00 -10.98
CA ARG A 16 1.88 -17.93 -10.64
C ARG A 16 2.05 -17.96 -9.12
N LYS A 17 2.84 -18.91 -8.62
CA LYS A 17 3.17 -19.02 -7.20
C LYS A 17 4.08 -17.85 -6.74
N PRO A 18 4.04 -17.47 -5.45
CA PRO A 18 4.96 -16.48 -4.91
C PRO A 18 6.42 -16.88 -5.12
N GLU A 19 7.29 -15.89 -5.27
CA GLU A 19 8.73 -16.12 -5.24
C GLU A 19 9.18 -16.48 -3.82
N ILE A 20 10.29 -17.24 -3.73
CA ILE A 20 10.87 -17.59 -2.44
C ILE A 20 11.34 -16.33 -1.71
N PHE A 21 10.93 -16.18 -0.46
CA PHE A 21 11.43 -15.16 0.43
C PHE A 21 12.50 -15.75 1.37
N ASN A 22 13.75 -15.33 1.20
CA ASN A 22 14.89 -15.78 2.01
C ASN A 22 15.22 -14.87 3.21
N GLY A 23 14.54 -13.72 3.32
CA GLY A 23 14.73 -12.78 4.42
C GLY A 23 15.99 -11.91 4.35
N SER A 24 16.81 -12.00 3.29
CA SER A 24 18.02 -11.16 3.16
C SER A 24 17.71 -9.73 2.74
N ASP A 25 16.69 -9.54 1.90
CA ASP A 25 16.21 -8.23 1.45
C ASP A 25 14.83 -7.95 2.04
N ARG A 26 14.81 -7.13 3.11
CA ARG A 26 13.58 -6.74 3.81
C ARG A 26 12.62 -5.94 2.94
N SER A 27 13.09 -5.28 1.87
CA SER A 27 12.23 -4.53 0.96
C SER A 27 11.27 -5.43 0.18
N LYS A 28 11.66 -6.70 -0.06
CA LYS A 28 10.85 -7.71 -0.76
C LYS A 28 9.72 -8.30 0.07
N LEU A 29 9.69 -8.06 1.38
CA LEU A 29 8.69 -8.66 2.25
C LEU A 29 7.26 -8.32 1.81
N ARG A 30 7.02 -7.07 1.45
CA ARG A 30 5.68 -6.62 1.06
C ARG A 30 5.23 -7.27 -0.24
N GLU A 31 6.13 -7.40 -1.20
CA GLU A 31 5.88 -8.10 -2.46
C GLU A 31 5.53 -9.56 -2.20
N PHE A 32 6.33 -10.26 -1.38
CA PHE A 32 6.07 -11.64 -0.98
C PHE A 32 4.69 -11.83 -0.34
N ILE A 33 4.31 -10.98 0.63
CA ILE A 33 3.00 -11.05 1.30
C ILE A 33 1.87 -10.83 0.29
N ASN A 34 2.01 -9.88 -0.64
CA ASN A 34 1.00 -9.61 -1.65
C ASN A 34 0.85 -10.78 -2.62
N GLN A 35 1.95 -11.32 -3.13
CA GLN A 35 1.92 -12.51 -4.00
C GLN A 35 1.23 -13.70 -3.31
N CYS A 36 1.47 -13.92 -2.01
CA CYS A 36 0.76 -14.94 -1.24
C CYS A 36 -0.76 -14.69 -1.18
N LYS A 37 -1.17 -13.45 -0.87
CA LYS A 37 -2.59 -13.08 -0.79
C LYS A 37 -3.29 -13.22 -2.13
N ASP A 38 -2.65 -12.77 -3.21
CA ASP A 38 -3.22 -12.82 -4.56
C ASP A 38 -3.38 -14.28 -5.02
N TYR A 39 -2.37 -15.13 -4.75
CA TYR A 39 -2.45 -16.56 -5.04
C TYR A 39 -3.58 -17.25 -4.27
N MET A 40 -3.71 -16.97 -2.97
CA MET A 40 -4.78 -17.53 -2.14
C MET A 40 -6.16 -17.00 -2.54
N ALA A 41 -6.28 -15.73 -2.95
CA ALA A 41 -7.53 -15.15 -3.42
C ALA A 41 -7.99 -15.82 -4.71
N GLY A 42 -7.07 -16.04 -5.65
CA GLY A 42 -7.33 -16.82 -6.87
C GLY A 42 -7.71 -18.27 -6.57
N ASN A 43 -7.18 -18.85 -5.49
CA ASN A 43 -7.43 -20.22 -5.04
C ASN A 43 -8.33 -20.28 -3.79
N SER A 44 -9.28 -19.35 -3.65
CA SER A 44 -10.02 -19.17 -2.39
C SER A 44 -10.82 -20.39 -1.94
N HIS A 45 -11.21 -21.25 -2.87
CA HIS A 45 -11.84 -22.54 -2.59
C HIS A 45 -10.88 -23.51 -1.85
N VAL A 46 -9.57 -23.46 -2.12
CA VAL A 46 -8.57 -24.29 -1.45
C VAL A 46 -8.16 -23.70 -0.10
N TYR A 47 -8.00 -22.37 -0.03
CA TYR A 47 -7.46 -21.66 1.13
C TYR A 47 -8.56 -21.09 2.02
N GLN A 48 -9.36 -21.96 2.61
CA GLN A 48 -10.46 -21.55 3.48
C GLN A 48 -9.96 -21.28 4.92
N GLU A 49 -9.07 -22.14 5.41
CA GLU A 49 -8.59 -22.13 6.79
C GLU A 49 -7.30 -21.35 6.99
N ASN A 50 -7.14 -20.74 8.17
CA ASN A 50 -5.90 -20.01 8.51
C ASN A 50 -4.66 -20.92 8.46
N ASN A 51 -4.78 -22.17 8.94
CA ASN A 51 -3.67 -23.11 8.90
C ASN A 51 -3.17 -23.37 7.47
N GLN A 52 -4.07 -23.48 6.48
CA GLN A 52 -3.71 -23.68 5.07
C GLN A 52 -2.97 -22.46 4.52
N LYS A 53 -3.48 -21.25 4.80
CA LYS A 53 -2.86 -19.98 4.39
C LYS A 53 -1.46 -19.82 4.96
N ILE A 54 -1.31 -20.08 6.26
CA ILE A 54 -0.04 -19.94 6.99
C ILE A 54 0.96 -21.00 6.52
N ALA A 55 0.55 -22.27 6.39
CA ALA A 55 1.40 -23.34 5.87
C ALA A 55 1.94 -23.04 4.48
N PHE A 56 1.10 -22.47 3.59
CA PHE A 56 1.53 -22.06 2.26
C PHE A 56 2.54 -20.91 2.29
N ALA A 57 2.31 -19.89 3.12
CA ALA A 57 3.28 -18.81 3.24
C ALA A 57 4.62 -19.32 3.80
N LEU A 58 4.60 -20.15 4.84
CA LEU A 58 5.79 -20.77 5.43
C LEU A 58 6.54 -21.63 4.41
N SER A 59 5.84 -22.36 3.53
CA SER A 59 6.49 -23.18 2.50
C SER A 59 7.25 -22.36 1.45
N HIS A 60 6.99 -21.05 1.34
CA HIS A 60 7.72 -20.13 0.46
C HIS A 60 8.75 -19.26 1.22
N MET A 61 8.84 -19.37 2.54
CA MET A 61 9.89 -18.78 3.36
C MET A 61 11.08 -19.74 3.46
N GLN A 62 11.96 -19.74 2.46
CA GLN A 62 13.05 -20.72 2.34
C GLN A 62 14.42 -20.06 2.25
N GLY A 63 15.41 -20.73 2.84
CA GLY A 63 16.79 -20.25 2.87
C GLY A 63 16.99 -19.00 3.75
N GLY A 64 18.25 -18.63 3.95
CA GLY A 64 18.62 -17.44 4.72
C GLY A 64 17.98 -17.37 6.12
N THR A 65 17.64 -16.14 6.52
CA THR A 65 17.01 -15.85 7.81
C THR A 65 15.53 -16.23 7.82
N ALA A 66 14.83 -16.14 6.68
CA ALA A 66 13.42 -16.49 6.58
C ALA A 66 13.16 -17.99 6.78
N GLY A 67 13.98 -18.86 6.17
CA GLY A 67 13.89 -20.30 6.37
C GLY A 67 14.13 -20.70 7.83
N SER A 68 15.18 -20.14 8.44
CA SER A 68 15.49 -20.39 9.86
C SER A 68 14.36 -19.92 10.80
N TRP A 69 13.76 -18.78 10.48
CA TRP A 69 12.60 -18.26 11.21
C TRP A 69 11.36 -19.12 11.01
N ALA A 70 11.06 -19.57 9.79
CA ALA A 70 9.92 -20.42 9.49
C ALA A 70 9.98 -21.74 10.27
N GLN A 71 11.15 -22.38 10.32
CA GLN A 71 11.38 -23.58 11.12
C GLN A 71 11.18 -23.33 12.62
N SER A 72 11.68 -22.19 13.12
CA SER A 72 11.49 -21.81 14.52
C SER A 72 10.02 -21.54 14.84
N PHE A 73 9.30 -20.84 13.96
CA PHE A 73 7.87 -20.56 14.09
C PHE A 73 7.05 -21.84 14.14
N ILE A 74 7.29 -22.78 13.22
CA ILE A 74 6.65 -24.10 13.21
C ILE A 74 6.87 -24.81 14.55
N LYS A 75 8.12 -24.84 15.04
CA LYS A 75 8.45 -25.47 16.32
C LYS A 75 7.66 -24.87 17.49
N THR A 76 7.44 -23.54 17.51
CA THR A 76 6.66 -22.89 18.57
C THR A 76 5.15 -23.11 18.49
N LYS A 77 4.64 -23.58 17.35
CA LYS A 77 3.21 -23.80 17.10
C LYS A 77 2.83 -25.29 17.14
N LEU A 78 3.80 -26.16 17.45
CA LEU A 78 3.56 -27.54 17.83
C LEU A 78 2.92 -27.56 19.21
N ILE A 79 1.69 -28.06 19.29
CA ILE A 79 0.97 -28.26 20.56
C ILE A 79 1.33 -29.65 21.13
N ASP A 80 1.51 -30.64 20.25
CA ASP A 80 2.04 -31.99 20.49
C ASP A 80 2.77 -32.51 19.23
N ASP A 81 3.32 -33.73 19.24
CA ASP A 81 4.05 -34.31 18.10
C ASP A 81 3.19 -34.48 16.82
N ASN A 82 1.87 -34.24 16.87
CA ASN A 82 0.94 -34.60 15.80
C ASN A 82 0.06 -33.44 15.28
N PHE A 83 -0.07 -32.31 16.00
CA PHE A 83 -0.97 -31.23 15.58
C PHE A 83 -0.32 -29.84 15.57
N LEU A 84 -0.44 -29.17 14.43
CA LEU A 84 -0.01 -27.79 14.21
C LEU A 84 -1.21 -26.84 14.27
N SER A 85 -1.16 -25.88 15.18
CA SER A 85 -2.10 -24.75 15.20
C SER A 85 -1.33 -23.45 15.06
N TYR A 86 -1.35 -22.89 13.86
CA TYR A 86 -0.59 -21.69 13.55
C TYR A 86 -1.24 -20.40 14.07
N GLY A 87 -2.51 -20.47 14.49
CA GLY A 87 -3.29 -19.32 14.93
C GLY A 87 -3.96 -18.58 13.76
N SER A 88 -4.22 -17.29 13.93
CA SER A 88 -4.86 -16.49 12.89
C SER A 88 -3.87 -15.99 11.83
N TRP A 89 -4.34 -15.83 10.59
CA TRP A 89 -3.54 -15.21 9.52
C TRP A 89 -3.06 -13.80 9.90
N THR A 90 -3.89 -13.03 10.61
CA THR A 90 -3.55 -11.68 11.07
C THR A 90 -2.35 -11.67 12.03
N GLU A 91 -2.33 -12.57 13.01
CA GLU A 91 -1.21 -12.70 13.95
C GLU A 91 0.06 -13.18 13.25
N PHE A 92 -0.06 -14.16 12.36
CA PHE A 92 1.07 -14.61 11.55
C PHE A 92 1.70 -13.48 10.75
N ILE A 93 0.89 -12.68 10.04
CA ILE A 93 1.39 -11.53 9.28
C ILE A 93 2.02 -10.48 10.20
N ARG A 94 1.49 -10.25 11.40
CA ARG A 94 2.12 -9.37 12.39
C ARG A 94 3.50 -9.89 12.78
N ASP A 95 3.63 -11.18 13.06
CA ASP A 95 4.89 -11.78 13.50
C ASP A 95 5.94 -11.78 12.37
N VAL A 96 5.52 -12.04 11.12
CA VAL A 96 6.37 -11.91 9.93
C VAL A 96 6.84 -10.46 9.74
N ASN A 97 5.95 -9.47 9.87
CA ASN A 97 6.33 -8.06 9.78
C ASN A 97 7.25 -7.63 10.92
N LYS A 98 7.11 -8.20 12.11
CA LYS A 98 8.04 -7.94 13.22
C LYS A 98 9.43 -8.51 12.94
N ALA A 99 9.51 -9.69 12.35
CA ALA A 99 10.78 -10.37 12.08
C ALA A 99 11.52 -9.78 10.85
N PHE A 100 10.80 -9.42 9.80
CA PHE A 100 11.37 -9.06 8.50
C PHE A 100 10.96 -7.68 7.99
N GLY A 101 10.04 -7.01 8.68
CA GLY A 101 9.66 -5.66 8.33
C GLY A 101 10.83 -4.71 8.56
N ASN A 102 10.84 -3.63 7.78
CA ASN A 102 11.68 -2.50 8.09
C ASN A 102 10.96 -1.68 9.15
N GLU A 103 11.48 -1.66 10.38
CA GLU A 103 11.02 -0.76 11.46
C GLU A 103 11.02 0.71 11.00
N ASN A 104 11.87 1.03 10.02
CA ASN A 104 11.97 2.36 9.44
C ASN A 104 10.95 2.65 8.30
N ILE A 105 10.06 1.73 7.87
CA ILE A 105 9.12 2.08 6.77
C ILE A 105 8.15 3.18 7.20
N GLU A 106 7.61 3.11 8.42
CA GLU A 106 6.66 4.11 8.90
C GLU A 106 7.37 5.45 9.11
N GLU A 107 8.51 5.44 9.79
CA GLU A 107 9.33 6.64 10.03
C GLU A 107 9.86 7.25 8.74
N THR A 108 10.41 6.44 7.83
CA THR A 108 10.83 6.89 6.50
C THR A 108 9.66 7.46 5.72
N ALA A 109 8.48 6.83 5.74
CA ALA A 109 7.30 7.37 5.06
C ALA A 109 6.85 8.71 5.65
N ARG A 110 6.88 8.87 6.99
CA ARG A 110 6.60 10.14 7.67
C ARG A 110 7.61 11.22 7.29
N THR A 111 8.90 10.89 7.29
CA THR A 111 9.97 11.80 6.85
C THR A 111 9.82 12.20 5.38
N LEU A 112 9.48 11.25 4.50
CA LEU A 112 9.21 11.54 3.09
C LEU A 112 7.98 12.43 2.91
N LEU A 113 6.88 12.15 3.62
CA LEU A 113 5.67 12.99 3.61
C LEU A 113 5.94 14.41 4.14
N HIS A 114 6.81 14.55 5.14
CA HIS A 114 7.21 15.86 5.66
C HIS A 114 8.03 16.67 4.63
N ASN A 115 8.92 15.98 3.90
CA ASN A 115 9.90 16.61 3.02
C ASN A 115 9.41 16.80 1.57
N ILE A 116 8.42 16.03 1.12
CA ILE A 116 7.91 16.10 -0.26
C ILE A 116 7.31 17.48 -0.54
N LYS A 117 7.81 18.14 -1.59
CA LYS A 117 7.30 19.42 -2.09
C LYS A 117 6.70 19.27 -3.49
N GLN A 118 5.65 20.01 -3.80
CA GLN A 118 5.14 20.16 -5.15
C GLN A 118 6.23 20.77 -6.05
N GLY A 119 6.75 21.93 -5.66
CA GLY A 119 7.84 22.60 -6.37
C GLY A 119 7.46 22.91 -7.82
N THR A 120 8.29 22.50 -8.77
CA THR A 120 8.06 22.67 -10.21
C THR A 120 7.21 21.55 -10.83
N ARG A 121 6.83 20.53 -10.05
CA ARG A 121 6.08 19.37 -10.54
C ARG A 121 4.60 19.68 -10.67
N THR A 122 3.89 18.87 -11.45
CA THR A 122 2.44 18.98 -11.56
C THR A 122 1.78 18.61 -10.23
N VAL A 123 0.57 19.14 -10.00
CA VAL A 123 -0.23 18.74 -8.83
C VAL A 123 -0.54 17.24 -8.85
N ASP A 124 -0.81 16.67 -10.03
CA ASP A 124 -1.04 15.24 -10.18
C ASP A 124 0.14 14.39 -9.70
N ASP A 125 1.37 14.73 -10.14
CA ASP A 125 2.57 14.01 -9.71
C ASP A 125 2.78 14.10 -8.19
N TYR A 126 2.57 15.29 -7.63
CA TYR A 126 2.68 15.53 -6.20
C TYR A 126 1.65 14.71 -5.41
N ILE A 127 0.38 14.72 -5.83
CA ILE A 127 -0.70 13.95 -5.19
C ILE A 127 -0.44 12.45 -5.32
N ALA A 128 0.01 11.98 -6.48
CA ALA A 128 0.28 10.57 -6.71
C ALA A 128 1.37 10.03 -5.78
N GLU A 129 2.49 10.76 -5.66
CA GLU A 129 3.56 10.38 -4.74
C GLU A 129 3.07 10.44 -3.27
N PHE A 130 2.36 11.50 -2.89
CA PHE A 130 1.83 11.63 -1.53
C PHE A 130 0.90 10.47 -1.17
N ARG A 131 -0.05 10.13 -2.06
CA ARG A 131 -0.98 8.98 -1.90
C ARG A 131 -0.25 7.65 -1.75
N SER A 132 0.90 7.48 -2.38
CA SER A 132 1.70 6.25 -2.28
C SER A 132 2.37 6.07 -0.90
N LEU A 133 2.56 7.16 -0.16
CA LEU A 133 3.25 7.19 1.14
C LEU A 133 2.28 7.14 2.33
N VAL A 134 1.08 7.70 2.21
CA VAL A 134 0.08 7.76 3.30
C VAL A 134 -0.20 6.40 3.95
N PRO A 135 -0.47 5.30 3.21
CA PRO A 135 -0.73 4.00 3.82
C PRO A 135 0.46 3.42 4.60
N LYS A 136 1.68 3.89 4.31
CA LYS A 136 2.92 3.44 4.96
C LYS A 136 3.20 4.23 6.24
N ALA A 137 2.83 5.52 6.28
CA ALA A 137 3.12 6.41 7.40
C ALA A 137 2.24 6.14 8.65
N LYS A 138 1.05 5.55 8.46
CA LYS A 138 0.06 5.27 9.53
C LYS A 138 -0.22 6.48 10.43
N LEU A 139 -0.29 7.67 9.82
CA LEU A 139 -0.75 8.89 10.48
C LEU A 139 -2.26 9.02 10.30
N GLU A 140 -2.91 9.65 11.27
CA GLU A 140 -4.29 10.14 11.09
C GLU A 140 -4.34 11.26 10.05
N ASP A 141 -5.52 11.48 9.48
CA ASP A 141 -5.77 12.48 8.44
C ASP A 141 -5.26 13.88 8.83
N ALA A 142 -5.40 14.28 10.09
CA ALA A 142 -4.91 15.58 10.57
C ALA A 142 -3.40 15.75 10.32
N GLY A 143 -2.59 14.72 10.64
CA GLY A 143 -1.14 14.75 10.42
C GLY A 143 -0.78 14.74 8.93
N ASN A 144 -1.46 13.91 8.14
CA ASN A 144 -1.23 13.86 6.69
C ASN A 144 -1.62 15.18 6.01
N ILE A 145 -2.69 15.83 6.45
CA ILE A 145 -3.15 17.12 5.94
C ILE A 145 -2.11 18.22 6.23
N GLU A 146 -1.52 18.27 7.42
CA GLU A 146 -0.46 19.24 7.75
C GLU A 146 0.75 19.07 6.84
N TYR A 147 1.20 17.83 6.62
CA TYR A 147 2.31 17.56 5.70
C TYR A 147 1.97 17.90 4.26
N PHE A 148 0.74 17.63 3.82
CA PHE A 148 0.27 18.00 2.48
C PHE A 148 0.28 19.53 2.29
N LYS A 149 -0.22 20.28 3.27
CA LYS A 149 -0.17 21.75 3.27
C LYS A 149 1.27 22.27 3.16
N TRP A 150 2.22 21.67 3.87
CA TRP A 150 3.63 22.08 3.84
C TRP A 150 4.32 21.79 2.51
N GLY A 151 3.86 20.78 1.78
CA GLY A 151 4.40 20.42 0.47
C GLY A 151 3.83 21.22 -0.68
N LEU A 152 2.60 21.71 -0.57
CA LEU A 152 1.93 22.50 -1.61
C LEU A 152 2.60 23.85 -1.89
N ASN A 153 2.54 24.28 -3.15
CA ASN A 153 2.93 25.64 -3.52
C ASN A 153 1.97 26.68 -2.94
N ASP A 154 2.53 27.80 -2.47
CA ASP A 154 1.80 28.85 -1.75
C ASP A 154 0.51 29.34 -2.44
N PRO A 155 0.48 29.62 -3.76
CA PRO A 155 -0.73 30.13 -4.40
C PRO A 155 -1.91 29.16 -4.32
N LEU A 156 -1.66 27.85 -4.45
CA LEU A 156 -2.71 26.83 -4.36
C LEU A 156 -3.18 26.66 -2.91
N ARG A 157 -2.23 26.63 -1.97
CA ARG A 157 -2.53 26.56 -0.54
C ARG A 157 -3.37 27.74 -0.07
N GLN A 158 -3.01 28.98 -0.47
CA GLN A 158 -3.77 30.18 -0.13
C GLN A 158 -5.18 30.17 -0.73
N ARG A 159 -5.34 29.64 -1.94
CA ARG A 159 -6.66 29.52 -2.57
C ARG A 159 -7.59 28.55 -1.82
N ILE A 160 -7.04 27.48 -1.25
CA ILE A 160 -7.80 26.58 -0.37
C ILE A 160 -8.14 27.27 0.95
N TYR A 161 -7.20 28.02 1.56
CA TYR A 161 -7.48 28.80 2.77
C TYR A 161 -8.55 29.88 2.59
N GLY A 162 -8.77 30.37 1.37
CA GLY A 162 -9.83 31.33 1.05
C GLY A 162 -11.21 30.71 0.84
N MET A 163 -11.38 29.40 0.98
CA MET A 163 -12.68 28.75 0.85
C MET A 163 -13.58 29.05 2.07
N GLU A 164 -14.89 29.14 1.84
CA GLU A 164 -15.88 29.33 2.91
C GLU A 164 -15.84 28.20 3.95
N SER A 165 -15.57 26.97 3.51
CA SER A 165 -15.41 25.80 4.38
C SER A 165 -14.14 25.04 4.02
N MET A 166 -13.25 24.91 4.99
CA MET A 166 -11.97 24.24 4.82
C MET A 166 -12.12 22.72 4.70
N PRO A 167 -11.37 22.08 3.79
CA PRO A 167 -11.38 20.62 3.68
C PRO A 167 -10.90 19.95 4.97
N LYS A 168 -11.67 18.97 5.45
CA LYS A 168 -11.39 18.23 6.69
C LYS A 168 -10.78 16.84 6.47
N THR A 169 -10.80 16.34 5.25
CA THR A 169 -10.24 15.03 4.87
C THR A 169 -9.17 15.21 3.83
N LEU A 170 -8.19 14.30 3.83
CA LEU A 170 -7.09 14.35 2.89
C LEU A 170 -7.57 14.22 1.44
N ASP A 171 -8.60 13.41 1.19
CA ASP A 171 -9.21 13.28 -0.14
C ASP A 171 -9.81 14.58 -0.65
N LYS A 172 -10.45 15.37 0.21
CA LYS A 172 -10.96 16.68 -0.18
C LYS A 172 -9.83 17.67 -0.45
N TRP A 173 -8.73 17.60 0.29
CA TRP A 173 -7.53 18.38 -0.02
C TRP A 173 -6.98 18.05 -1.42
N TYR A 174 -6.93 16.78 -1.81
CA TYR A 174 -6.53 16.37 -3.16
C TYR A 174 -7.46 16.94 -4.23
N GLU A 175 -8.78 16.78 -4.04
CA GLU A 175 -9.80 17.23 -4.98
C GLU A 175 -9.71 18.73 -5.25
N TYR A 176 -9.71 19.57 -4.22
CA TYR A 176 -9.67 21.02 -4.37
C TYR A 176 -8.33 21.52 -4.93
N THR A 177 -7.22 20.91 -4.54
CA THR A 177 -5.90 21.27 -5.09
C THR A 177 -5.88 21.05 -6.60
N LEU A 178 -6.35 19.88 -7.05
CA LEU A 178 -6.40 19.53 -8.47
C LEU A 178 -7.37 20.44 -9.23
N GLN A 179 -8.54 20.71 -8.66
CA GLN A 179 -9.53 21.61 -9.25
C GLN A 179 -8.95 23.02 -9.46
N PHE A 180 -8.27 23.59 -8.45
CA PHE A 180 -7.71 24.93 -8.53
C PHE A 180 -6.52 25.04 -9.48
N ASP A 181 -5.68 24.01 -9.57
CA ASP A 181 -4.60 23.95 -10.55
C ASP A 181 -5.17 23.90 -11.98
N ASN A 182 -6.19 23.07 -12.23
CA ASN A 182 -6.86 23.00 -13.53
C ASN A 182 -7.54 24.33 -13.92
N GLN A 183 -8.19 25.00 -12.97
CA GLN A 183 -8.76 26.34 -13.18
C GLN A 183 -7.67 27.36 -13.55
N TRP A 184 -6.54 27.34 -12.84
CA TRP A 184 -5.42 28.23 -13.14
C TRP A 184 -4.85 27.98 -14.53
N ARG A 185 -4.56 26.72 -14.89
CA ARG A 185 -4.06 26.35 -16.23
C ARG A 185 -5.03 26.78 -17.33
N SER A 186 -6.32 26.55 -17.14
CA SER A 186 -7.38 26.95 -18.09
C SER A 186 -7.41 28.48 -18.28
N ALA A 187 -7.31 29.25 -17.18
CA ALA A 187 -7.25 30.70 -17.25
C ALA A 187 -6.00 31.22 -17.98
N GLN A 188 -4.85 30.55 -17.84
CA GLN A 188 -3.63 30.90 -18.58
C GLN A 188 -3.78 30.67 -20.09
N ILE A 189 -4.43 29.57 -20.49
CA ILE A 189 -4.72 29.28 -21.91
C ILE A 189 -5.62 30.37 -22.49
N PHE A 190 -6.70 30.74 -21.80
CA PHE A 190 -7.61 31.80 -22.25
C PHE A 190 -6.90 33.14 -22.44
N LYS A 191 -6.06 33.56 -21.48
CA LYS A 191 -5.27 34.80 -21.59
C LYS A 191 -4.34 34.78 -22.80
N ARG A 192 -3.63 33.67 -23.05
CA ARG A 192 -2.73 33.52 -24.21
C ARG A 192 -3.48 33.53 -25.55
N GLY A 193 -4.64 32.87 -25.62
CA GLY A 193 -5.50 32.86 -26.80
C GLY A 193 -6.07 34.25 -27.14
N ALA A 194 -6.56 34.98 -26.12
CA ALA A 194 -7.07 36.34 -26.30
C ALA A 194 -6.00 37.35 -26.78
N THR A 195 -4.74 37.16 -26.39
CA THR A 195 -3.64 38.05 -26.80
C THR A 195 -3.26 37.89 -28.27
N THR A 196 -3.50 36.71 -28.86
CA THR A 196 -3.15 36.41 -30.26
C THR A 196 -4.17 37.01 -31.24
N THR A 197 -5.45 37.05 -30.87
CA THR A 197 -6.54 37.61 -31.70
C THR A 197 -6.46 39.14 -31.84
N THR A 198 -5.98 39.85 -30.82
CA THR A 198 -5.94 41.32 -30.82
C THR A 198 -4.78 41.91 -31.66
N ARG A 199 -3.76 41.11 -31.98
CA ARG A 199 -2.56 41.58 -32.72
C ARG A 199 -2.66 41.42 -34.25
N GLY A 200 -3.77 40.90 -34.77
CA GLY A 200 -3.99 40.62 -36.19
C GLY A 200 -4.87 41.63 -36.95
N LYS A 201 -5.16 42.81 -36.38
CA LYS A 201 -5.84 43.91 -37.07
C LYS A 201 -4.94 45.14 -37.08
N GLY A 202 -4.11 45.25 -38.11
CA GLY A 202 -3.26 46.40 -38.42
C GLY A 202 -2.87 46.34 -39.89
#